data_AF-F2BV57-F1
#
_entry.id   AF-F2BV57-F1
#
_cell.length_a   1.000
_cell.length_b   1.000
_cell.length_c   1.000
_cell.angle_alpha   90.00
_cell.angle_beta   90.00
_cell.angle_gamma   90.00
#
_symmetry.space_group_name_H-M   'P 1'
#
loop_
_entity.id
_entity.type
_entity.pdbx_description
1 polymer ?
#
loop_
_entity_poly.entity_id
_entity_poly.type
_entity_poly.pdbx_seq_one_letter_code
_entity_poly.pdbx_strand_id
1 'polypeptide(L)'
;MFYLEVVNFMKKIIVFLLISICFYGFIVNASTLQEKKYKEVMIEKNETLWDVAKRNVGTDKDIRKYIYEIQKINKIEDPGKIIPGKIIKLPE
;
A
#
# COMPACT_ATOMS: atom_id res chain seq x y z
N MET A 1 -21.68 5.42 56.53
CA MET A 1 -20.96 4.21 56.09
C MET A 1 -21.34 3.85 54.65
N PHE A 2 -22.62 3.59 54.35
CA PHE A 2 -23.14 3.28 53.00
C PHE A 2 -22.74 4.28 51.88
N TYR A 3 -22.82 5.60 52.14
CA TYR A 3 -22.45 6.61 51.15
C TYR A 3 -20.96 6.55 50.74
N LEU A 4 -20.05 6.27 51.67
CA LEU A 4 -18.62 6.14 51.39
C LEU A 4 -18.31 4.89 50.55
N GLU A 5 -19.03 3.79 50.79
CA GLU A 5 -18.89 2.56 50.00
C GLU A 5 -19.37 2.76 48.55
N VAL A 6 -20.49 3.46 48.36
CA VAL A 6 -21.01 3.82 47.04
C VAL A 6 -20.03 4.73 46.30
N VAL A 7 -19.49 5.75 46.96
CA VAL A 7 -18.50 6.66 46.35
C VAL A 7 -17.21 5.92 45.99
N ASN A 8 -16.74 5.00 46.83
CA ASN A 8 -15.55 4.19 46.54
C ASN A 8 -15.79 3.20 45.40
N PHE A 9 -16.99 2.65 45.28
CA PHE A 9 -17.40 1.82 44.15
C PHE A 9 -17.41 2.61 42.83
N MET A 10 -17.98 3.81 42.84
CA MET A 10 -17.99 4.70 41.66
C MET A 10 -16.59 5.12 41.23
N LYS A 11 -15.68 5.40 42.18
CA LYS A 11 -14.26 5.69 41.87
C LYS A 11 -13.55 4.53 41.16
N LYS A 12 -13.80 3.28 41.60
CA LYS A 12 -13.21 2.08 40.96
C LYS A 12 -13.70 1.92 39.52
N ILE A 13 -14.97 2.19 39.26
CA ILE A 13 -15.55 2.15 37.90
C ILE A 13 -14.89 3.21 37.00
N ILE A 14 -14.71 4.43 37.51
CA ILE A 14 -14.05 5.52 36.75
C ILE A 14 -12.60 5.15 36.41
N VAL A 15 -11.85 4.61 37.38
CA VAL A 15 -10.46 4.17 37.15
C VAL A 15 -10.40 3.02 36.14
N PHE A 16 -11.34 2.08 36.20
CA PHE A 16 -11.42 0.98 35.23
C PHE A 16 -11.71 1.47 33.80
N LEU A 17 -12.63 2.43 33.64
CA LEU A 17 -12.94 3.05 32.35
C LEU A 17 -11.72 3.81 31.78
N LEU A 18 -10.99 4.55 32.62
CA LEU A 18 -9.76 5.25 32.22
C LEU A 18 -8.68 4.29 31.73
N ILE A 19 -8.48 3.17 32.43
CA ILE A 19 -7.51 2.13 32.03
C ILE A 19 -7.93 1.49 30.70
N SER A 20 -9.22 1.18 30.53
CA SER A 20 -9.74 0.58 29.30
C SER A 20 -9.48 1.45 28.05
N ILE A 21 -9.64 2.78 28.16
CA ILE A 21 -9.36 3.73 27.07
C ILE A 21 -7.88 3.70 26.66
N CYS A 22 -6.95 3.55 27.61
CA CYS A 22 -5.51 3.42 27.32
C CYS A 22 -5.17 2.14 26.55
N PHE A 23 -5.95 1.07 26.67
CA PHE A 23 -5.71 -0.19 25.95
C PHE A 23 -6.24 -0.20 24.50
N TYR A 24 -7.17 0.70 24.14
CA TYR A 24 -7.66 0.80 22.76
C TYR A 24 -6.63 1.38 21.77
N GLY A 25 -5.57 2.04 22.26
CA GLY A 25 -4.54 2.69 21.43
C GLY A 25 -3.56 1.74 20.74
N PHE A 26 -3.55 0.45 21.06
CA PHE A 26 -2.56 -0.52 20.56
C PHE A 26 -3.01 -1.36 19.35
N ILE A 27 -4.24 -1.20 18.87
CA ILE A 27 -4.71 -1.87 17.64
C ILE A 27 -4.72 -0.87 16.47
N VAL A 28 -3.62 -0.16 16.29
CA VAL A 28 -3.25 0.29 14.96
C VAL A 28 -2.38 -0.81 14.38
N ASN A 29 -3.04 -1.75 13.70
CA ASN A 29 -2.34 -2.61 12.77
C ASN A 29 -1.82 -1.66 11.68
N ALA A 30 -0.61 -1.15 11.86
CA ALA A 30 0.19 -0.69 10.75
C ALA A 30 0.50 -1.96 9.94
N SER A 31 -0.52 -2.47 9.24
CA SER A 31 -0.31 -2.95 7.89
C SER A 31 0.32 -1.75 7.21
N THR A 32 1.64 -1.69 7.28
CA THR A 32 2.46 -1.04 6.30
C THR A 32 1.99 -1.68 5.00
N LEU A 33 0.93 -1.10 4.43
CA LEU A 33 0.80 -1.01 3.00
C LEU A 33 2.17 -0.49 2.63
N GLN A 34 3.08 -1.41 2.28
CA GLN A 34 4.22 -1.08 1.47
C GLN A 34 3.56 -0.36 0.30
N GLU A 35 3.52 0.96 0.37
CA GLU A 35 3.06 1.79 -0.71
C GLU A 35 4.00 1.38 -1.83
N LYS A 36 3.49 0.52 -2.72
CA LYS A 36 4.26 0.04 -3.85
C LYS A 36 4.66 1.30 -4.59
N LYS A 37 5.93 1.65 -4.49
CA LYS A 37 6.45 2.82 -5.19
C LYS A 37 6.41 2.49 -6.67
N TYR A 38 5.79 3.39 -7.40
CA TYR A 38 5.67 3.27 -8.84
C TYR A 38 6.47 4.39 -9.48
N LYS A 39 7.23 4.04 -10.51
CA LYS A 39 7.89 5.01 -11.38
C LYS A 39 6.99 5.28 -12.57
N GLU A 40 6.67 6.54 -12.82
CA GLU A 40 5.90 6.94 -14.00
C GLU A 40 6.86 7.20 -15.18
N VAL A 41 6.57 6.59 -16.33
CA VAL A 41 7.36 6.75 -17.57
C VAL A 41 6.42 6.98 -18.73
N MET A 42 6.78 7.94 -19.58
CA MET A 42 6.08 8.19 -20.83
C MET A 42 6.56 7.22 -21.92
N ILE A 43 5.62 6.66 -22.68
CA ILE A 43 5.92 5.79 -23.81
C ILE A 43 6.36 6.63 -25.00
N GLU A 44 7.52 6.32 -25.57
CA GLU A 44 8.04 6.99 -26.75
C GLU A 44 7.42 6.45 -28.05
N LYS A 45 7.57 7.22 -29.14
CA LYS A 45 7.07 6.82 -30.45
C LYS A 45 7.86 5.63 -30.99
N ASN A 46 7.16 4.60 -31.45
CA ASN A 46 7.71 3.31 -31.92
C ASN A 46 8.35 2.44 -30.83
N GLU A 47 8.10 2.72 -29.56
CA GLU A 47 8.57 1.89 -28.47
C GLU A 47 7.54 0.77 -28.14
N THR A 48 8.03 -0.42 -27.76
CA THR A 48 7.19 -1.52 -27.25
C THR A 48 7.23 -1.60 -25.73
N LEU A 49 6.24 -2.25 -25.11
CA LEU A 49 6.23 -2.45 -23.66
C LEU A 49 7.47 -3.24 -23.20
N TRP A 50 7.98 -4.10 -24.09
CA TRP A 50 9.19 -4.86 -23.88
C TRP A 50 10.44 -3.96 -23.79
N ASP A 51 10.55 -2.95 -24.64
CA ASP A 51 11.67 -2.01 -24.63
C ASP A 51 11.67 -1.18 -23.34
N VAL A 52 10.49 -0.68 -22.94
CA VAL A 52 10.32 0.06 -21.68
C VAL A 52 10.69 -0.82 -20.49
N ALA A 53 10.26 -2.08 -20.49
CA ALA A 53 10.57 -3.03 -19.44
C ALA A 53 12.06 -3.34 -19.39
N LYS A 54 12.68 -3.62 -20.54
CA LYS A 54 14.09 -4.00 -20.65
C LYS A 54 15.05 -2.95 -20.10
N ARG A 55 14.75 -1.66 -20.27
CA ARG A 55 15.60 -0.57 -19.74
C ARG A 55 15.37 -0.26 -18.25
N ASN A 56 14.25 -0.70 -17.67
CA ASN A 56 13.89 -0.40 -16.28
C ASN A 56 13.94 -1.63 -15.35
N VAL A 57 13.99 -2.84 -15.90
CA VAL A 57 14.07 -4.07 -15.11
C VAL A 57 15.44 -4.17 -14.43
N GLY A 58 15.45 -4.45 -13.12
CA GLY A 58 16.66 -4.75 -12.37
C GLY A 58 17.35 -6.02 -12.89
N THR A 59 18.65 -6.15 -12.65
CA THR A 59 19.46 -7.32 -13.06
C THR A 59 19.03 -8.64 -12.39
N ASP A 60 18.28 -8.56 -11.30
CA ASP A 60 17.79 -9.67 -10.48
C ASP A 60 16.36 -10.12 -10.84
N LYS A 61 15.61 -9.32 -11.61
CA LYS A 61 14.20 -9.59 -11.93
C LYS A 61 14.05 -10.19 -13.33
N ASP A 62 13.19 -11.22 -13.43
CA ASP A 62 12.78 -11.77 -14.73
C ASP A 62 11.92 -10.74 -15.49
N ILE A 63 12.36 -10.37 -16.69
CA ILE A 63 11.67 -9.40 -17.55
C ILE A 63 10.22 -9.78 -17.85
N ARG A 64 9.88 -11.07 -17.97
CA ARG A 64 8.51 -11.53 -18.24
C ARG A 64 7.62 -11.28 -17.02
N LYS A 65 8.13 -11.55 -15.82
CA LYS A 65 7.41 -11.22 -14.58
C LYS A 65 7.22 -9.71 -14.45
N TYR A 66 8.26 -8.94 -14.76
CA TYR A 66 8.20 -7.48 -14.73
C TYR A 66 7.15 -6.93 -15.71
N ILE A 67 7.10 -7.42 -16.95
CA ILE A 67 6.07 -7.04 -17.94
C ILE A 67 4.67 -7.39 -17.44
N TYR A 68 4.48 -8.58 -16.87
CA TYR A 68 3.19 -8.99 -16.32
C TYR A 68 2.73 -8.08 -15.17
N GLU A 69 3.65 -7.62 -14.32
CA GLU A 69 3.32 -6.65 -13.27
C GLU A 69 2.95 -5.28 -13.86
N ILE A 70 3.70 -4.78 -14.85
CA ILE A 70 3.37 -3.53 -15.54
C ILE A 70 1.97 -3.62 -16.15
N GLN A 71 1.62 -4.75 -16.78
CA GLN A 71 0.29 -4.97 -17.35
C GLN A 71 -0.81 -4.90 -16.28
N LYS A 72 -0.59 -5.55 -15.13
CA LYS A 72 -1.53 -5.51 -14.01
C LYS A 72 -1.73 -4.11 -13.44
N ILE A 73 -0.64 -3.37 -13.23
CA ILE A 73 -0.69 -2.03 -12.62
C ILE A 73 -1.41 -1.04 -13.55
N ASN A 74 -1.17 -1.15 -14.86
CA ASN A 74 -1.70 -0.21 -15.86
C ASN A 74 -2.98 -0.68 -16.54
N LYS A 75 -3.49 -1.87 -16.18
CA LYS A 75 -4.64 -2.52 -16.82
C LYS A 75 -4.46 -2.65 -18.34
N ILE A 76 -3.27 -3.09 -18.76
CA ILE A 76 -2.95 -3.31 -20.18
C ILE A 76 -3.26 -4.77 -20.53
N GLU A 77 -4.30 -4.98 -21.32
CA GLU A 77 -4.72 -6.32 -21.77
C GLU A 77 -3.76 -6.89 -22.82
N ASP A 78 -3.36 -6.07 -23.79
CA ASP A 78 -2.46 -6.45 -24.89
C ASP A 78 -1.14 -5.67 -24.79
N PRO A 79 -0.01 -6.32 -24.45
CA PRO A 79 1.28 -5.67 -24.31
C PRO A 79 1.84 -5.13 -25.64
N GLY A 80 1.32 -5.60 -26.78
CA GLY A 80 1.69 -5.13 -28.11
C GLY A 80 0.96 -3.86 -28.56
N LYS A 81 -0.11 -3.44 -27.85
CA LYS A 81 -0.95 -2.30 -28.22
C LYS A 81 -0.82 -1.14 -27.24
N ILE A 82 0.41 -0.75 -26.95
CA ILE A 82 0.67 0.45 -26.16
C ILE A 82 0.63 1.71 -27.04
N ILE A 83 0.15 2.80 -26.46
CA ILE A 83 -0.09 4.07 -27.17
C ILE A 83 1.07 5.03 -26.86
N PRO A 84 1.80 5.53 -27.87
CA PRO A 84 2.81 6.57 -27.67
C PRO A 84 2.24 7.83 -27.00
N GLY A 85 3.03 8.44 -26.12
CA GLY A 85 2.61 9.60 -25.33
C GLY A 85 1.77 9.27 -24.09
N LYS A 86 1.41 7.99 -23.86
CA LYS A 86 0.76 7.55 -22.63
C LYS A 86 1.78 7.42 -21.50
N ILE A 87 1.40 7.87 -20.31
CA ILE A 87 2.16 7.63 -19.08
C ILE A 87 1.75 6.27 -18.51
N ILE A 88 2.73 5.43 -18.20
CA ILE A 88 2.53 4.14 -17.54
C ILE A 88 3.33 4.06 -16.24
N LYS A 89 2.82 3.26 -15.31
CA LYS A 89 3.40 3.00 -14.00
C LYS A 89 4.23 1.73 -14.03
N LEU A 90 5.49 1.84 -13.67
CA LEU A 90 6.42 0.71 -13.53
C LEU A 90 6.57 0.35 -12.05
N PRO A 91 6.66 -0.93 -11.70
CA PRO A 91 7.08 -1.33 -10.37
C PRO A 91 8.57 -0.98 -10.18
N GLU A 92 8.93 -0.46 -9.01
CA GLU A 92 10.33 -0.39 -8.56
C GLU A 92 10.91 -1.79 -8.33
#